data_AF-A0A127SDP0-F1
#
_entry.id   AF-A0A127SDP0-F1
#
_cell.length_a   1.000
_cell.length_b   1.000
_cell.length_c   1.000
_cell.angle_alpha   90.00
_cell.angle_beta   90.00
_cell.angle_gamma   90.00
#
_symmetry.space_group_name_H-M   'P 1'
#
loop_
_entity.id
_entity.type
_entity.pdbx_description
1 polymer ?
#
loop_
_entity_poly.entity_id
_entity_poly.type
_entity_poly.pdbx_seq_one_letter_code
_entity_poly.pdbx_strand_id
1 'polypeptide(L)' 'MNYAIVFRLLGYVLMIEGALLLLPAAASGFYGEWFVLGVFLITAAVSAAIGYALRGIKPQSKVFYMREGFAA' A
#
# COMPACT_ATOMS: atom_id res chain seq x y z
N MET A 1 -5.88 0.86 -21.53
CA MET A 1 -5.87 0.54 -20.09
C MET A 1 -6.32 1.76 -19.33
N ASN A 2 -7.34 1.62 -18.49
CA ASN A 2 -7.74 2.66 -17.56
C ASN A 2 -6.73 2.71 -16.40
N TYR A 3 -5.56 3.29 -16.66
CA TYR A 3 -4.44 3.38 -15.70
C TYR A 3 -4.86 3.95 -14.34
N ALA A 4 -5.88 4.82 -14.33
CA ALA A 4 -6.43 5.38 -13.11
C ALA A 4 -7.14 4.33 -12.20
N ILE A 5 -7.72 3.25 -12.72
CA ILE A 5 -8.16 2.11 -11.88
C ILE A 5 -6.94 1.36 -11.35
N VAL A 6 -5.95 1.08 -12.18
CA VAL A 6 -4.75 0.32 -11.78
C VAL A 6 -4.02 1.04 -10.65
N PHE A 7 -3.79 2.35 -10.76
CA PHE A 7 -3.19 3.15 -9.68
C PHE A 7 -4.02 3.16 -8.41
N ARG A 8 -5.35 3.15 -8.53
CA ARG A 8 -6.23 3.07 -7.37
C ARG A 8 -6.16 1.71 -6.68
N LEU A 9 -6.13 0.61 -7.44
CA LEU A 9 -5.92 -0.74 -6.91
C LEU A 9 -4.55 -0.86 -6.26
N LEU A 10 -3.49 -0.36 -6.90
CA LEU A 10 -2.15 -0.28 -6.33
C LEU A 10 -2.15 0.53 -5.02
N GLY A 11 -2.87 1.65 -4.97
CA GLY A 11 -3.01 2.43 -3.74
C GLY A 11 -3.69 1.66 -2.60
N TYR A 12 -4.71 0.84 -2.90
CA TYR A 12 -5.34 -0.05 -1.92
C TYR A 12 -4.39 -1.15 -1.46
N VAL A 13 -3.68 -1.81 -2.38
CA VAL A 13 -2.68 -2.83 -2.05
C VAL A 13 -1.61 -2.23 -1.15
N LEU A 14 -1.08 -1.06 -1.48
CA LEU A 14 -0.03 -0.40 -0.71
C LEU A 14 -0.49 0.02 0.70
N MET A 15 -1.77 0.40 0.86
CA MET A 15 -2.34 0.61 2.19
C MET A 15 -2.47 -0.68 3.01
N ILE A 16 -2.86 -1.79 2.37
CA ILE A 16 -2.95 -3.09 3.03
C ILE A 16 -1.56 -3.56 3.46
N GLU A 17 -0.56 -3.47 2.58
CA GLU A 17 0.85 -3.76 2.88
C GLU A 17 1.35 -2.91 4.06
N GLY A 18 1.09 -1.59 4.03
CA GLY A 18 1.42 -0.69 5.13
C GLY A 18 0.77 -1.09 6.47
N ALA A 19 -0.48 -1.54 6.44
CA ALA A 19 -1.17 -2.03 7.64
C ALA A 19 -0.59 -3.37 8.13
N LEU A 20 -0.24 -4.27 7.23
CA LEU A 20 0.39 -5.56 7.57
C LEU A 20 1.77 -5.38 8.19
N LEU A 21 2.52 -4.34 7.80
CA LEU A 21 3.80 -3.98 8.43
C LEU A 21 3.68 -3.54 9.90
N LEU A 22 2.47 -3.22 10.38
CA LEU A 22 2.27 -2.95 11.81
C LEU A 22 2.33 -4.22 12.66
N LEU A 23 2.09 -5.40 12.09
CA LEU A 23 2.21 -6.68 12.81
C LEU A 23 3.66 -6.96 13.25
N PRO A 24 4.67 -6.94 12.36
CA PRO A 24 6.06 -7.10 12.76
C PRO A 24 6.57 -5.90 13.58
N ALA A 25 6.03 -4.69 13.38
CA ALA A 25 6.33 -3.56 14.26
C ALA A 25 5.87 -3.85 15.70
N ALA A 26 4.64 -4.33 15.90
CA ALA A 26 4.13 -4.69 17.22
C ALA A 26 4.97 -5.79 17.86
N ALA A 27 5.30 -6.85 17.11
CA ALA A 27 6.19 -7.92 17.57
C ALA A 27 7.56 -7.37 18.01
N SER A 28 8.18 -6.52 17.20
CA SER A 28 9.47 -5.88 17.51
C SER A 28 9.39 -5.03 18.80
N GLY A 29 8.25 -4.38 19.07
CA GLY A 29 7.99 -3.71 20.33
C GLY A 29 7.94 -4.65 21.54
N PHE A 30 7.33 -5.84 21.39
CA PHE A 30 7.29 -6.86 22.45
C PHE A 30 8.67 -7.47 22.74
N TYR A 31 9.52 -7.64 21.72
CA TYR A 31 10.88 -8.16 21.87
C TYR A 31 11.92 -7.10 22.27
N GLY A 32 11.53 -5.82 22.33
CA GLY A 32 12.42 -4.72 22.73
C GLY A 32 13.41 -4.29 21.65
N GLU A 33 13.14 -4.62 20.38
CA GLU A 33 14.00 -4.34 19.24
C GLU A 33 13.74 -2.94 18.66
N TRP A 34 14.06 -1.90 19.42
CA TRP A 34 13.71 -0.50 19.08
C TRP A 34 14.17 -0.03 17.70
N PHE A 35 15.31 -0.50 17.21
CA PHE A 35 15.80 -0.16 15.88
C PHE A 35 14.91 -0.76 14.78
N VAL A 36 14.56 -2.04 14.92
CA VAL A 36 13.73 -2.79 13.97
C VAL A 36 12.31 -2.23 13.94
N LEU A 37 11.78 -1.86 15.11
CA LEU A 37 10.50 -1.17 15.25
C LEU A 37 10.46 0.11 14.42
N GLY A 38 11.52 0.93 14.50
CA GLY A 38 11.63 2.17 13.74
C GLY A 38 11.59 1.93 12.23
N VAL A 39 12.31 0.91 11.74
CA VAL A 39 12.33 0.56 10.30
C VAL A 39 10.94 0.13 9.82
N PHE A 40 10.24 -0.72 10.57
CA PHE A 40 8.89 -1.15 10.20
C PHE A 40 7.89 0.01 10.21
N LEU A 41 7.94 0.89 11.21
CA LEU A 41 7.05 2.04 11.29
C LEU A 41 7.29 3.04 10.15
N ILE A 42 8.55 3.33 9.82
CA ILE A 42 8.89 4.21 8.68
C ILE A 42 8.39 3.59 7.38
N THR A 43 8.63 2.30 7.18
CA THR A 43 8.19 1.59 5.96
C THR A 43 6.66 1.57 5.86
N ALA A 44 5.96 1.30 6.96
CA ALA A 44 4.50 1.34 7.03
C ALA A 44 3.96 2.75 6.70
N ALA A 45 4.59 3.80 7.25
CA ALA A 45 4.20 5.18 7.00
C ALA A 45 4.41 5.59 5.54
N VAL A 46 5.55 5.21 4.94
CA VAL A 46 5.85 5.49 3.53
C VAL A 46 4.87 4.76 2.62
N SER A 47 4.61 3.47 2.85
CA SER A 47 3.64 2.69 2.09
C SER A 47 2.22 3.28 2.21
N ALA A 48 1.80 3.68 3.40
CA ALA A 48 0.50 4.31 3.61
C ALA A 48 0.40 5.69 2.92
N ALA A 49 1.46 6.51 2.98
CA ALA A 49 1.49 7.82 2.36
C ALA A 49 1.40 7.74 0.82
N ILE A 50 2.18 6.84 0.22
CA ILE A 50 2.12 6.59 -1.24
C ILE A 50 0.76 6.00 -1.61
N GLY A 51 0.23 5.06 -0.83
CA GLY A 51 -1.06 4.44 -1.09
C GLY A 51 -2.22 5.44 -1.03
N TYR A 52 -2.15 6.37 -0.09
CA TYR A 52 -3.10 7.49 0.03
C TYR A 52 -3.00 8.46 -1.15
N ALA A 53 -1.77 8.84 -1.56
CA ALA A 53 -1.56 9.70 -2.72
C ALA A 53 -2.13 9.09 -4.01
N LEU A 54 -1.89 7.79 -4.22
CA LEU A 54 -2.41 7.05 -5.37
C LEU A 54 -3.94 6.93 -5.37
N ARG A 55 -4.57 6.84 -4.19
CA ARG A 55 -6.04 6.82 -4.05
C ARG A 55 -6.70 8.13 -4.48
N GLY A 56 -5.99 9.25 -4.43
CA GLY A 56 -6.49 10.56 -4.87
C GLY A 56 -6.75 10.66 -6.38
N ILE A 57 -6.19 9.76 -7.17
CA ILE A 57 -6.33 9.74 -8.63
C ILE A 57 -7.73 9.21 -8.98
N LYS A 58 -8.63 10.10 -9.46
CA LYS A 58 -10.00 9.74 -9.83
C LYS A 58 -10.01 8.85 -11.09
N PRO A 59 -10.62 7.65 -11.05
CA PRO A 59 -10.76 6.81 -12.23
C PRO A 59 -11.82 7.35 -13.20
N GLN A 60 -11.49 7.37 -14.49
CA GLN A 60 -12.37 7.84 -15.57
C GLN A 60 -13.54 6.88 -15.84
N SER A 61 -13.35 5.58 -15.57
CA SER A 61 -14.32 4.51 -15.79
C SER A 61 -14.29 3.52 -14.62
N LYS A 62 -15.43 2.95 -14.21
CA LYS A 62 -15.56 1.95 -13.12
C LYS A 62 -15.45 0.50 -13.59
N VAL A 63 -15.39 0.26 -14.90
CA VAL A 63 -15.35 -1.10 -15.46
C VAL A 63 -13.89 -1.52 -15.55
N PHE A 64 -13.48 -2.44 -14.69
CA PHE A 64 -12.19 -3.10 -14.77
C PHE A 64 -12.32 -4.27 -15.74
N TYR A 65 -11.71 -4.15 -16.92
CA TYR A 65 -11.72 -5.22 -17.91
C TYR A 65 -10.55 -6.17 -17.66
N MET A 66 -10.77 -7.48 -17.80
CA MET A 66 -9.77 -8.55 -17.54
C MET A 66 -8.45 -8.37 -18.31
N ARG A 67 -8.48 -7.64 -19.45
CA ARG A 67 -7.29 -7.25 -20.23
C ARG A 67 -6.40 -6.21 -19.55
N GLU A 68 -6.90 -5.46 -18.56
CA GLU A 68 -6.16 -4.41 -17.86
C GLU A 68 -5.37 -4.93 -16.65
N GLY A 69 -5.66 -6.15 -16.21
CA GLY A 69 -4.94 -6.83 -15.12
C GLY A 69 -3.67 -7.58 -15.55
N PHE A 70 -3.48 -7.80 -16.87
CA PHE A 70 -2.23 -8.34 -17.40
C PHE A 70 -1.31 -7.18 -17.77
N ALA A 71 -0.33 -6.88 -16.91
CA ALA A 71 0.86 -6.14 -17.33
C ALA A 71 1.69 -7.09 -18.21
N ALA A 72 1.64 -6.90 -19.53
CA ALA A 72 2.47 -7.62 -20.49
C ALA A 72 3.83 -6.93 -20.64
#